data_AF-A0A961B2E1-F1
#
_entry.id   AF-A0A961B2E1-F1
#
_cell.length_a   1.000
_cell.length_b   1.000
_cell.length_c   1.000
_cell.angle_alpha   90.00
_cell.angle_beta   90.00
_cell.angle_gamma   90.00
#
_symmetry.space_group_name_H-M   'P 1'
#
loop_
_entity.id
_entity.type
_entity.pdbx_description
1 polymer ?
#
loop_
_entity_poly.entity_id
_entity_poly.type
_entity_poly.pdbx_seq_one_letter_code
_entity_poly.pdbx_strand_id
1 'polypeptide(L)'
;MLMFFAMPNAGFSQGTGKVSEKIPAGHATLELLKPALDKVLSPEGRFVLLPGSGEVMVIDFPDKVRAAREAVAALEIPPPRVALDFAFRTNVAPGMSKGQPVDSTGDFPFPTRYEPPRIVANGGNVFTVIPAHP
;
A
#
# COMPACT_ATOMS: atom_id res chain seq x y z
N MET A 1 -2.93 55.16 46.44
CA MET A 1 -2.14 53.95 46.12
C MET A 1 -3.12 52.81 45.91
N LEU A 2 -3.56 52.61 44.66
CA LEU A 2 -4.59 51.63 44.28
C LEU A 2 -3.92 50.28 44.01
N MET A 3 -4.24 49.27 44.82
CA MET A 3 -3.83 47.88 44.57
C MET A 3 -4.76 47.26 43.53
N PHE A 4 -4.22 46.93 42.35
CA PHE A 4 -4.86 46.06 41.38
C PHE A 4 -4.62 44.61 41.80
N PHE A 5 -5.69 43.91 42.21
CA PHE A 5 -5.69 42.45 42.28
C PHE A 5 -5.82 41.90 40.86
N ALA A 6 -4.73 41.37 40.32
CA ALA A 6 -4.75 40.58 39.11
C ALA A 6 -5.43 39.24 39.40
N MET A 7 -6.60 39.01 38.80
CA MET A 7 -7.21 37.68 38.77
C MET A 7 -6.33 36.75 37.90
N PRO A 8 -6.00 35.53 38.35
CA PRO A 8 -5.45 34.53 37.45
C PRO A 8 -6.53 34.16 36.43
N ASN A 9 -6.24 34.46 35.18
CA ASN A 9 -7.01 34.05 34.01
C ASN A 9 -7.10 32.51 34.04
N ALA A 10 -8.31 31.98 34.24
CA ALA A 10 -8.56 30.55 34.22
C ALA A 10 -8.20 30.01 32.84
N GLY A 11 -7.04 29.36 32.76
CA GLY A 11 -6.58 28.67 31.57
C GLY A 11 -7.66 27.69 31.12
N PHE A 12 -8.02 27.81 29.85
CA PHE A 12 -8.94 26.94 29.14
C PHE A 12 -8.69 25.47 29.49
N SER A 13 -9.73 24.80 29.99
CA SER A 13 -9.79 23.35 30.09
C SER A 13 -9.75 22.75 28.67
N GLN A 14 -8.56 22.44 28.18
CA GLN A 14 -8.39 21.52 27.06
C GLN A 14 -8.74 20.11 27.54
N GLY A 15 -9.90 19.62 27.08
CA GLY A 15 -10.34 18.21 27.10
C GLY A 15 -9.77 17.30 28.19
N THR A 16 -10.43 17.25 29.35
CA THR A 16 -10.17 16.34 30.48
C THR A 16 -10.57 14.87 30.20
N GLY A 17 -10.38 14.40 28.97
CA GLY A 17 -10.74 13.05 28.54
C GLY A 17 -9.62 12.41 27.73
N LYS A 18 -9.50 11.08 27.83
CA LYS A 18 -8.63 10.31 26.93
C LYS A 18 -9.15 10.49 25.51
N VAL A 19 -8.26 10.83 24.61
CA VAL A 19 -8.53 10.93 23.18
C VAL A 19 -7.97 9.71 22.48
N SER A 20 -8.70 9.21 21.49
CA SER A 20 -8.24 8.13 20.62
C SER A 20 -7.79 8.72 19.29
N GLU A 21 -6.55 8.49 18.91
CA GLU A 21 -5.99 8.99 17.66
C GLU A 21 -5.26 7.89 16.91
N LYS A 22 -5.34 7.94 15.57
CA LYS A 22 -4.60 7.04 14.69
C LYS A 22 -3.31 7.71 14.24
N ILE A 23 -2.20 7.02 14.44
CA ILE A 23 -0.86 7.48 14.10
C ILE A 23 -0.32 6.54 13.01
N PRO A 24 0.12 7.07 11.85
CA PRO A 24 0.72 6.25 10.82
C PRO A 24 2.05 5.67 11.35
N ALA A 25 2.16 4.34 11.34
CA ALA A 25 3.33 3.60 11.81
C ALA A 25 3.92 2.71 10.71
N GLY A 26 3.43 2.81 9.47
CA GLY A 26 3.86 2.02 8.33
C GLY A 26 3.78 0.52 8.60
N HIS A 27 4.86 -0.20 8.29
CA HIS A 27 4.96 -1.64 8.51
C HIS A 27 5.72 -2.00 9.79
N ALA A 28 5.75 -1.11 10.78
CA ALA A 28 6.46 -1.37 12.03
C ALA A 28 5.86 -2.56 12.78
N THR A 29 6.73 -3.45 13.26
CA THR A 29 6.32 -4.58 14.10
C THR A 29 6.02 -4.10 15.52
N LEU A 30 5.19 -4.85 16.24
CA LEU A 30 4.84 -4.54 17.63
C LEU A 30 6.07 -4.49 18.53
N GLU A 31 7.08 -5.30 18.24
CA GLU A 31 8.37 -5.34 18.94
C GLU A 31 9.14 -4.02 18.83
N LEU A 32 9.03 -3.32 17.70
CA LEU A 32 9.66 -2.03 17.47
C LEU A 32 8.90 -0.90 18.16
N LEU A 33 7.56 -0.94 18.07
CA LEU A 33 6.68 0.12 18.55
C LEU A 33 6.49 0.13 20.07
N LYS A 34 6.35 -1.06 20.67
CA LYS A 34 6.09 -1.20 22.11
C LYS A 34 7.09 -0.46 23.00
N PRO A 35 8.42 -0.62 22.86
CA PRO A 35 9.37 0.07 23.74
C PRO A 35 9.39 1.58 23.56
N ALA A 36 8.99 2.11 22.40
CA ALA A 36 8.90 3.55 22.17
C ALA A 36 7.61 4.12 22.77
N LEU A 37 6.48 3.43 22.59
CA LEU A 37 5.18 3.84 23.10
C LEU A 37 5.10 3.71 24.63
N ASP A 38 5.61 2.61 25.21
CA ASP A 38 5.58 2.37 26.66
C ASP A 38 6.35 3.45 27.46
N LYS A 39 7.36 4.10 26.86
CA LYS A 39 8.12 5.20 27.50
C LYS A 39 7.34 6.50 27.58
N VAL A 40 6.38 6.69 26.69
CA VAL A 40 5.73 7.99 26.46
C VAL A 40 4.31 8.02 26.98
N LEU A 41 3.59 6.91 26.81
CA LEU A 41 2.21 6.73 27.26
C LEU A 41 2.09 6.83 28.79
N SER A 42 0.89 7.18 29.24
CA SER A 42 0.53 7.14 30.65
C SER A 42 0.34 5.69 31.12
N PRO A 43 0.39 5.42 32.44
CA PRO A 43 0.14 4.07 32.98
C PRO A 43 -1.24 3.50 32.59
N GLU A 44 -2.20 4.39 32.33
CA GLU A 44 -3.54 4.02 31.89
C GLU A 44 -3.74 4.12 30.38
N GLY A 45 -2.70 4.51 29.64
CA GLY A 45 -2.67 4.58 28.20
C GLY A 45 -2.79 3.20 27.57
N ARG A 46 -3.38 3.15 26.39
CA ARG A 46 -3.52 1.93 25.60
C ARG A 46 -3.14 2.22 24.16
N PHE A 47 -2.54 1.25 23.51
CA PHE A 47 -2.30 1.30 22.07
C PHE A 47 -2.70 -0.02 21.41
N VAL A 48 -3.14 0.06 20.16
CA VAL A 48 -3.55 -1.08 19.34
C VAL A 48 -2.94 -0.91 17.96
N LEU A 49 -2.24 -1.95 17.47
CA LEU A 49 -1.74 -1.99 16.11
C LEU A 49 -2.86 -2.41 15.16
N LEU A 50 -3.03 -1.68 14.06
CA LEU A 50 -3.99 -1.96 13.00
C LEU A 50 -3.23 -2.55 11.79
N PRO A 51 -3.06 -3.89 11.71
CA PRO A 51 -2.17 -4.52 10.74
C PRO A 51 -2.62 -4.33 9.27
N GLY A 52 -3.91 -4.07 9.04
CA GLY A 52 -4.44 -3.83 7.70
C GLY A 52 -4.16 -2.43 7.14
N SER A 53 -3.99 -1.41 8.00
CA SER A 53 -3.76 -0.02 7.59
C SER A 53 -2.34 0.47 7.85
N GLY A 54 -1.53 -0.27 8.62
CA GLY A 54 -0.19 0.18 9.02
C GLY A 54 -0.25 1.36 10.00
N GLU A 55 -1.31 1.45 10.78
CA GLU A 55 -1.54 2.50 11.77
C GLU A 55 -1.50 1.93 13.18
N VAL A 56 -1.13 2.76 14.14
CA VAL A 56 -1.32 2.49 15.56
C VAL A 56 -2.39 3.42 16.09
N MET A 57 -3.41 2.85 16.71
CA MET A 57 -4.39 3.62 17.47
C MET A 57 -3.88 3.79 18.90
N VAL A 58 -3.74 5.03 19.36
CA VAL A 58 -3.33 5.39 20.72
C VAL A 58 -4.51 6.02 21.44
N ILE A 59 -4.77 5.57 22.66
CA ILE A 59 -5.82 6.07 23.54
C ILE A 59 -5.17 6.58 24.81
N ASP A 60 -5.02 7.90 24.92
CA ASP A 60 -4.36 8.55 26.06
C ASP A 60 -4.75 10.04 26.18
N PHE A 61 -4.17 10.76 27.13
CA PHE A 61 -4.30 12.22 27.22
C PHE A 61 -3.70 12.90 25.98
N PRO A 62 -4.27 14.04 25.54
CA PRO A 62 -3.84 14.74 24.32
C PRO A 62 -2.33 15.00 24.26
N ASP A 63 -1.71 15.41 25.36
CA ASP A 63 -0.26 15.66 25.44
C ASP A 63 0.56 14.38 25.20
N LYS A 64 0.07 13.24 25.68
CA LYS A 64 0.72 11.93 25.53
C LYS A 64 0.56 11.38 24.13
N VAL A 65 -0.59 11.61 23.50
CA VAL A 65 -0.81 11.23 22.10
C VAL A 65 0.11 12.00 21.16
N ARG A 66 0.30 13.30 21.39
CA ARG A 66 1.28 14.10 20.64
C ARG A 66 2.70 13.55 20.81
N ALA A 67 3.11 13.26 22.04
CA ALA A 67 4.43 12.70 22.30
C ALA A 67 4.59 11.29 21.68
N ALA A 68 3.53 10.47 21.68
CA ALA A 68 3.53 9.15 21.03
C ALA A 68 3.71 9.28 19.51
N ARG A 69 3.08 10.29 18.88
CA ARG A 69 3.27 10.60 17.46
C ARG A 69 4.71 10.96 17.14
N GLU A 70 5.33 11.81 17.95
CA GLU A 70 6.74 12.17 17.80
C GLU A 70 7.67 10.96 17.97
N ALA A 71 7.39 10.09 18.95
CA ALA A 71 8.15 8.87 19.18
C ALA A 71 8.06 7.90 17.99
N VAL A 72 6.86 7.72 17.42
CA VAL A 72 6.66 6.87 16.22
C VAL A 72 7.32 7.48 14.99
N ALA A 73 7.29 8.81 14.83
CA ALA A 73 7.96 9.48 13.72
C ALA A 73 9.49 9.42 13.81
N ALA A 74 10.04 9.36 15.03
CA ALA A 74 11.47 9.22 15.28
C ALA A 74 11.98 7.77 15.15
N LEU A 75 11.09 6.78 15.07
CA LEU A 75 11.46 5.39 14.86
C LEU A 75 11.91 5.18 13.41
N GLU A 76 13.11 4.61 13.26
CA GLU A 76 13.62 4.19 11.96
C GLU A 76 12.97 2.86 11.58
N ILE A 77 11.88 2.93 10.81
CA ILE A 77 11.10 1.76 10.40
C ILE A 77 11.73 1.18 9.12
N PRO A 78 12.17 -0.09 9.13
CA PRO A 78 12.77 -0.69 7.95
C PRO A 78 11.73 -0.82 6.83
N PRO A 79 12.12 -0.59 5.55
CA PRO A 79 11.21 -0.73 4.43
C PRO A 79 10.75 -2.19 4.29
N PRO A 80 9.48 -2.43 3.91
CA PRO A 80 8.98 -3.78 3.71
C PRO A 80 9.71 -4.45 2.54
N ARG A 81 10.19 -5.68 2.76
CA ARG A 81 10.71 -6.53 1.67
C ARG A 81 9.54 -7.29 1.06
N VAL A 82 9.12 -6.88 -0.13
CA VAL A 82 8.04 -7.56 -0.88
C VAL A 82 8.68 -8.36 -2.02
N ALA A 83 8.48 -9.67 -2.02
CA ALA A 83 8.76 -10.53 -3.17
C ALA A 83 7.42 -10.87 -3.84
N LEU A 84 7.32 -10.63 -5.15
CA LEU A 84 6.12 -10.93 -5.92
C LEU A 84 6.42 -12.09 -6.86
N ASP A 85 5.77 -13.22 -6.61
CA ASP A 85 5.85 -14.40 -7.48
C ASP A 85 4.69 -14.37 -8.47
N PHE A 86 5.01 -14.13 -9.75
CA PHE A 86 4.06 -14.23 -10.83
C PHE A 86 4.34 -15.48 -11.67
N ALA A 87 3.29 -16.26 -11.96
CA ALA A 87 3.34 -17.38 -12.89
C ALA A 87 2.41 -17.10 -14.07
N PHE A 88 2.99 -16.97 -15.26
CA PHE A 88 2.22 -16.88 -16.50
C PHE A 88 1.84 -18.29 -16.94
N ARG A 89 0.56 -18.65 -16.82
CA ARG A 89 0.03 -19.88 -17.42
C ARG A 89 -0.47 -19.55 -18.82
N THR A 90 0.31 -19.90 -19.83
CA THR A 90 -0.18 -19.92 -21.21
C THR A 90 -0.80 -21.29 -21.48
N ASN A 91 -2.04 -21.33 -21.98
CA ASN A 91 -2.70 -22.57 -22.42
C ASN A 91 -2.16 -23.03 -23.79
N VAL A 92 -0.88 -22.82 -24.06
CA VAL A 92 -0.22 -23.29 -25.28
C VAL A 92 0.29 -24.69 -25.00
N ALA A 93 -0.20 -25.67 -25.75
CA ALA A 93 0.26 -27.05 -25.64
C ALA A 93 1.80 -27.08 -25.77
N PRO A 94 2.54 -27.79 -24.90
CA PRO A 94 3.97 -27.96 -25.03
C PRO A 94 4.25 -28.90 -26.21
N GLY A 95 4.22 -28.34 -27.41
CA GLY A 95 4.45 -29.02 -28.66
C GLY A 95 5.60 -28.37 -29.40
N MET A 96 6.75 -29.05 -29.38
CA MET A 96 7.91 -28.86 -30.25
C MET A 96 8.86 -27.69 -29.95
N SER A 97 9.90 -27.98 -29.18
CA SER A 97 11.29 -27.76 -29.64
C SER A 97 12.27 -28.62 -28.85
N LYS A 98 12.57 -29.82 -29.38
CA LYS A 98 13.84 -30.47 -29.06
C LYS A 98 14.94 -29.62 -29.71
N GLY A 99 15.68 -28.87 -28.90
CA GLY A 99 17.06 -28.49 -29.18
C GLY A 99 17.31 -27.41 -30.23
N GLN A 100 16.82 -26.19 -30.02
CA GLN A 100 17.56 -25.02 -30.47
C GLN A 100 17.72 -24.02 -29.32
N PRO A 101 18.96 -23.58 -29.01
CA PRO A 101 19.16 -22.43 -28.15
C PRO A 101 18.53 -21.22 -28.84
N VAL A 102 17.59 -20.58 -28.16
CA VAL A 102 16.99 -19.32 -28.60
C VAL A 102 17.99 -18.22 -28.28
N ASP A 103 18.84 -17.89 -29.25
CA ASP A 103 19.61 -16.65 -29.21
C ASP A 103 18.62 -15.49 -29.15
N SER A 104 18.62 -14.79 -28.01
CA SER A 104 17.73 -13.67 -27.72
C SER A 104 18.16 -12.39 -28.46
N THR A 105 18.50 -12.52 -29.73
CA THR A 105 18.94 -11.44 -30.64
C THR A 105 18.19 -11.47 -31.97
N GLY A 106 17.22 -12.36 -32.13
CA GLY A 106 16.26 -12.31 -33.22
C GLY A 106 15.07 -11.45 -32.82
N ASP A 107 14.85 -10.35 -33.53
CA ASP A 107 13.60 -9.59 -33.52
C ASP A 107 12.44 -10.57 -33.53
N PHE A 108 11.69 -10.62 -32.43
CA PHE A 108 10.40 -11.30 -32.41
C PHE A 108 9.52 -10.49 -33.36
N PRO A 109 9.13 -11.00 -34.54
CA PRO A 109 8.40 -10.19 -35.50
C PRO A 109 6.99 -10.04 -34.94
N PHE A 110 6.77 -8.95 -34.21
CA PHE A 110 5.43 -8.47 -33.97
C PHE A 110 4.80 -8.28 -35.35
N PRO A 111 3.63 -8.87 -35.62
CA PRO A 111 2.97 -8.68 -36.90
C PRO A 111 2.77 -7.18 -37.11
N THR A 112 3.42 -6.64 -38.14
CA THR A 112 3.49 -5.18 -38.33
C THR A 112 2.29 -4.63 -39.09
N ARG A 113 1.40 -5.50 -39.61
CA ARG A 113 0.30 -5.08 -40.47
C ARG A 113 -0.94 -5.96 -40.32
N TYR A 114 -1.89 -5.42 -39.55
CA TYR A 114 -3.26 -5.88 -39.50
C TYR A 114 -3.90 -5.96 -40.88
N GLU A 115 -4.32 -7.15 -41.29
CA GLU A 115 -5.18 -7.34 -42.45
C GLU A 115 -6.66 -7.37 -42.01
N PRO A 116 -7.50 -6.43 -42.51
CA PRO A 116 -8.91 -6.40 -42.16
C PRO A 116 -9.66 -7.62 -42.71
N PRO A 117 -10.76 -8.03 -42.08
CA PRO A 117 -11.52 -9.20 -42.51
C PRO A 117 -12.08 -8.98 -43.90
N ARG A 118 -12.09 -10.03 -44.72
CA ARG A 118 -12.59 -9.99 -46.10
C ARG A 118 -13.63 -11.08 -46.33
N ILE A 119 -14.63 -10.76 -47.14
CA ILE A 119 -15.65 -11.72 -47.56
C ILE A 119 -15.35 -12.09 -49.00
N VAL A 120 -15.12 -13.38 -49.25
CA VAL A 120 -14.92 -13.92 -50.60
C VAL A 120 -16.18 -14.66 -51.01
N ALA A 121 -16.78 -14.24 -52.13
CA ALA A 121 -17.91 -14.93 -52.73
C ALA A 121 -17.39 -16.04 -53.66
N ASN A 122 -17.47 -17.30 -53.20
CA ASN A 122 -17.09 -18.45 -54.00
C ASN A 122 -18.33 -18.97 -54.73
N GLY A 123 -18.68 -18.32 -55.86
CA GLY A 123 -19.68 -18.78 -56.85
C GLY A 123 -20.96 -19.45 -56.31
N GLY A 124 -22.11 -18.78 -56.44
CA GLY A 124 -23.38 -19.20 -55.84
C GLY A 124 -23.68 -18.41 -54.56
N ASN A 125 -24.58 -18.89 -53.70
CA ASN A 125 -24.98 -18.23 -52.45
C ASN A 125 -24.05 -18.52 -51.26
N VAL A 126 -22.81 -18.96 -51.51
CA VAL A 126 -21.85 -19.34 -50.47
C VAL A 126 -20.80 -18.26 -50.29
N PHE A 127 -20.74 -17.71 -49.09
CA PHE A 127 -19.76 -16.69 -48.71
C PHE A 127 -18.76 -17.29 -47.73
N THR A 128 -17.47 -17.08 -48.00
CA THR A 128 -16.39 -17.43 -47.06
C THR A 128 -15.92 -16.15 -46.39
N VAL A 129 -16.07 -16.07 -45.07
CA VAL A 129 -15.56 -14.95 -44.27
C VAL A 129 -14.16 -15.30 -43.83
N ILE A 130 -13.16 -14.54 -44.31
CA ILE A 130 -11.79 -14.61 -43.84
C ILE A 130 -11.68 -13.61 -42.68
N PRO A 131 -11.49 -14.08 -41.43
CA PRO A 131 -11.38 -13.20 -40.28
C PRO A 131 -10.09 -12.38 -40.34
N ALA A 132 -10.06 -11.29 -39.58
CA ALA A 132 -8.87 -10.46 -39.48
C ALA A 132 -7.71 -11.27 -38.91
N HIS A 133 -6.50 -11.01 -39.43
CA HIS A 133 -5.28 -11.60 -38.91
C HIS A 133 -4.20 -10.52 -38.78
N PRO A 134 -3.39 -10.59 -37.72
CA PRO A 134 -2.37 -9.59 -37.43
C PRO A 134 -1.17 -9.70 -38.37
#